data_AF-A0A538RWU0-F1
#
_entry.id   AF-A0A538RWU0-F1
#
_cell.length_a   1.000
_cell.length_b   1.000
_cell.length_c   1.000
_cell.angle_alpha   90.00
_cell.angle_beta   90.00
_cell.angle_gamma   90.00
#
_symmetry.space_group_name_H-M   'P 1'
#
loop_
_entity.id
_entity.type
_entity.pdbx_description
1 polymer ?
#
loop_
_entity_poly.entity_id
_entity_poly.type
_entity_poly.pdbx_seq_one_letter_code
_entity_poly.pdbx_strand_id
1 'polypeptide(L)' 'MADDFRFQDCTGEVRRLFIHDQAAKEFAASVFWVRPSAILKGTLAEFIASWQVKRDKSLRGIVEVNA' A
#
# COMPACT_ATOMS: atom_id res chain seq x y z
N MET A 1 2.08 -6.23 -0.15
CA MET A 1 1.32 -7.49 -0.21
C MET A 1 2.18 -8.55 -0.87
N ALA A 2 2.22 -9.78 -0.38
CA ALA A 2 2.96 -10.85 -1.06
C ALA A 2 2.42 -11.12 -2.48
N ASP A 3 3.22 -11.73 -3.35
CA ASP A 3 2.88 -11.90 -4.78
C ASP A 3 1.72 -12.89 -5.02
N ASP A 4 1.51 -13.79 -4.08
CA ASP A 4 0.38 -14.71 -4.04
C ASP A 4 -0.92 -14.04 -3.57
N PHE A 5 -0.89 -12.81 -3.05
CA PHE A 5 -2.10 -12.08 -2.67
C PHE A 5 -3.08 -11.96 -3.85
N ARG A 6 -4.35 -12.25 -3.57
CA ARG A 6 -5.47 -12.17 -4.52
C ARG A 6 -6.56 -11.29 -3.93
N PHE A 7 -6.73 -10.09 -4.50
CA PHE A 7 -7.79 -9.18 -4.09
C PHE A 7 -9.19 -9.79 -4.25
N GLN A 8 -9.37 -10.71 -5.20
CA GLN A 8 -10.64 -11.41 -5.43
C GLN A 8 -11.08 -12.23 -4.23
N ASP A 9 -10.13 -12.74 -3.43
CA ASP A 9 -10.38 -13.59 -2.28
C ASP A 9 -10.73 -12.76 -1.03
N CYS A 10 -10.56 -11.44 -1.07
CA CYS A 10 -10.98 -10.55 0.00
C CYS A 10 -12.50 -10.35 -0.01
N THR A 11 -13.12 -10.47 1.18
CA THR A 11 -14.55 -10.28 1.42
C THR A 11 -14.82 -9.22 2.49
N GLY A 12 -16.06 -8.74 2.56
CA GLY A 12 -16.50 -7.84 3.64
C GLY A 12 -15.63 -6.57 3.74
N GLU A 13 -15.28 -6.19 4.97
CA GLU A 13 -14.49 -4.99 5.30
C GLU A 13 -13.11 -4.98 4.66
N VAL A 14 -12.45 -6.15 4.61
CA VAL A 14 -11.10 -6.29 4.05
C VAL A 14 -11.09 -5.89 2.57
N ARG A 15 -12.13 -6.27 1.82
CA ARG A 15 -12.25 -5.89 0.40
C ARG A 15 -12.38 -4.38 0.24
N ARG A 16 -13.18 -3.73 1.09
CA ARG A 16 -13.44 -2.29 1.03
C ARG A 16 -12.19 -1.48 1.36
N LEU A 17 -11.38 -1.99 2.28
CA LEU A 17 -10.06 -1.45 2.64
C LEU A 17 -9.11 -1.32 1.43
N PHE A 18 -9.17 -2.24 0.46
CA PHE A 18 -8.30 -2.23 -0.73
C PHE A 18 -8.86 -1.45 -1.92
N ILE A 19 -10.07 -0.88 -1.81
CA ILE A 19 -10.67 -0.01 -2.82
C ILE A 19 -10.54 1.44 -2.32
N HIS A 20 -9.72 2.25 -2.99
CA HIS A 20 -9.37 3.60 -2.52
C HIS A 20 -10.59 4.48 -2.18
N ASP A 21 -11.59 4.53 -3.07
CA ASP A 21 -12.79 5.36 -2.86
C ASP A 21 -13.60 4.90 -1.63
N GLN A 22 -13.70 3.59 -1.40
CA GLN A 22 -14.40 3.06 -0.23
C GLN A 22 -13.59 3.30 1.05
N ALA A 23 -12.27 3.06 1.00
CA ALA A 23 -11.41 3.29 2.15
C ALA A 23 -11.42 4.75 2.62
N ALA A 24 -11.43 5.70 1.67
CA ALA A 24 -11.52 7.12 1.96
C ALA A 24 -12.86 7.50 2.61
N LYS A 25 -13.97 6.92 2.14
CA LYS A 25 -15.33 7.20 2.65
C LYS A 25 -15.60 6.56 4.00
N GLU A 26 -15.21 5.31 4.18
CA GLU A 26 -15.58 4.50 5.35
C GLU A 26 -14.59 4.63 6.50
N PHE A 27 -13.30 4.81 6.21
CA PHE A 27 -12.24 4.81 7.23
C PHE A 27 -11.48 6.14 7.32
N ALA A 28 -11.89 7.16 6.55
CA ALA A 28 -11.17 8.44 6.43
C ALA A 28 -9.67 8.26 6.12
N ALA A 29 -9.33 7.19 5.38
CA ALA A 29 -7.96 6.77 5.14
C ALA A 29 -7.70 6.54 3.65
N SER A 30 -6.48 6.87 3.21
CA SER A 30 -5.99 6.51 1.88
C SER A 30 -5.14 5.25 1.99
N VAL A 31 -5.63 4.14 1.45
CA VAL A 31 -4.93 2.85 1.46
C VAL A 31 -4.47 2.52 0.04
N PHE A 32 -3.18 2.25 -0.10
CA PHE A 32 -2.54 1.82 -1.33
C PHE A 32 -1.84 0.50 -1.09
N TRP A 33 -1.91 -0.39 -2.07
CA TRP A 33 -1.28 -1.70 -1.98
C TRP A 33 -0.66 -2.06 -3.32
N VAL A 34 0.42 -2.85 -3.25
CA VAL A 34 1.14 -3.36 -4.41
C VAL A 34 1.73 -4.72 -4.07
N ARG A 35 1.88 -5.56 -5.09
CA ARG A 35 2.63 -6.81 -5.06
C ARG A 35 4.08 -6.53 -5.50
N PRO A 36 5.13 -7.07 -4.86
CA PRO A 36 6.51 -6.88 -5.28
C PRO A 36 6.73 -7.09 -6.78
N SER A 37 6.11 -8.12 -7.35
CA SER A 37 6.13 -8.44 -8.79
C SER A 37 5.56 -7.34 -9.70
N ALA A 38 4.73 -6.43 -9.18
CA ALA A 38 4.19 -5.29 -9.93
C ALA A 38 5.14 -4.07 -9.96
N ILE A 39 6.27 -4.12 -9.24
CA ILE A 39 7.29 -3.07 -9.24
C ILE A 39 8.14 -3.24 -10.51
N LEU A 40 7.94 -2.34 -11.48
CA LEU A 40 8.59 -2.41 -12.79
C LEU A 40 10.05 -1.96 -12.79
N LYS A 41 10.48 -1.19 -11.77
CA LYS A 41 11.81 -0.58 -11.69
C LYS A 41 12.33 -0.60 -10.26
N GLY A 42 13.59 -0.96 -10.12
CA GLY A 42 14.26 -1.02 -8.83
C GLY A 42 13.80 -2.20 -7.97
N THR A 43 14.34 -2.26 -6.77
CA THR A 43 14.01 -3.25 -5.75
C THR A 43 12.79 -2.82 -4.94
N LEU A 44 12.17 -3.77 -4.23
CA LEU A 44 11.13 -3.46 -3.24
C LEU A 44 11.63 -2.46 -2.18
N ALA A 45 12.89 -2.60 -1.74
CA ALA A 45 13.49 -1.69 -0.77
C ALA A 45 13.60 -0.27 -1.30
N GLU A 46 14.05 -0.09 -2.55
CA GLU A 46 14.12 1.22 -3.21
C GLU A 46 12.74 1.82 -3.41
N PHE A 47 11.74 1.01 -3.79
CA PHE A 47 10.36 1.44 -3.91
C PHE A 47 9.83 1.95 -2.56
N ILE A 48 9.98 1.18 -1.48
CA ILE A 48 9.56 1.57 -0.12
C ILE A 48 10.26 2.86 0.32
N ALA A 49 11.58 2.98 0.08
CA ALA A 49 12.32 4.19 0.40
C ALA A 49 11.80 5.41 -0.38
N SER A 50 11.42 5.25 -1.65
CA SER A 50 10.87 6.33 -2.46
C SER A 50 9.54 6.87 -1.92
N TRP A 51 8.72 6.02 -1.28
CA TRP A 51 7.46 6.43 -0.65
C TRP A 51 7.65 7.34 0.56
N GLN A 52 8.86 7.34 1.16
CA GLN A 52 9.18 8.24 2.26
C GLN A 52 9.28 9.69 1.82
N VAL A 53 9.68 9.93 0.55
CA VAL A 53 9.98 11.26 0.06
C VAL A 53 8.70 12.07 -0.14
N LYS A 54 8.64 13.25 0.49
CA LYS A 54 7.57 14.25 0.29
C LYS A 54 7.91 15.18 -0.87
N ARG A 55 6.92 15.95 -1.34
CA ARG A 55 7.11 16.96 -2.41
C ARG A 55 8.15 18.02 -2.05
N ASP A 56 8.30 18.31 -0.76
CA ASP A 56 9.28 19.24 -0.19
C ASP A 56 10.68 18.61 0.00
N LYS A 57 10.90 17.38 -0.50
CA LYS A 57 12.13 16.57 -0.34
C LYS A 57 12.42 16.07 1.07
N SER A 58 11.63 16.43 2.07
CA SER A 58 11.79 15.84 3.40
C SER A 58 11.16 14.44 3.46
N LEU A 59 11.55 13.66 4.47
CA LEU A 59 11.12 12.28 4.62
C LEU A 59 9.94 12.17 5.60
N ARG A 60 9.04 11.22 5.36
CA ARG A 60 8.07 10.73 6.33
C ARG A 60 8.52 9.38 6.88
N GLY A 61 8.23 9.10 8.15
CA GLY A 61 8.47 7.80 8.76
C GLY A 61 7.62 6.71 8.10
N ILE A 62 8.15 5.49 8.05
CA ILE A 62 7.41 4.27 7.71
C ILE A 62 7.38 3.41 8.97
N VAL A 63 6.19 2.91 9.30
CA VAL A 63 6.01 1.89 10.33
C VAL A 63 5.62 0.61 9.62
N GLU A 64 6.39 -0.44 9.87
CA GLU A 64 6.03 -1.79 9.43
C GLU A 64 5.07 -2.41 10.45
N VAL A 65 3.94 -2.92 9.98
CA VAL A 65 2.96 -3.64 10.81
C VAL A 65 3.12 -5.12 10.48
N ASN A 66 3.62 -5.87 11.45
CA ASN A 66 3.72 -7.33 11.38
C ASN A 66 2.49 -7.96 12.06
N ALA A 67 2.06 -9.11 11.54
CA ALA A 67 1.00 -9.93 12.13
C ALA A 67 1.57 -10.98 13.08
#